data_AF-A0A1I7BUM8-F1
#
_entry.id   AF-A0A1I7BUM8-F1
#
_cell.length_a   1.000
_cell.length_b   1.000
_cell.length_c   1.000
_cell.angle_alpha   90.00
_cell.angle_beta   90.00
_cell.angle_gamma   90.00
#
_symmetry.space_group_name_H-M   'P 1'
#
loop_
_entity.id
_entity.type
_entity.pdbx_description
1 polymer ?
#
loop_
_entity_poly.entity_id
_entity_poly.type
_entity_poly.pdbx_seq_one_letter_code
_entity_poly.pdbx_strand_id
1 'polypeptide(L)'
;MADLNRPAAVTSEARALYIGSGAFIVLGAAAFLLVGREPVPLSGRGSAGEIAALGTAVLGAVAVVAGSLQHRPAVAPQVRRDGRIRNAIDIAALALAHACTFLVGWLALFALFQQAFIGAVLYPVAAAILIGTTGAISAYIAYLTALSMTAYRLAALLAVFLVTGILTSMLTAQDPLWWQEHLSALGASSDISGVAFNVTLIVAGVVITTLAGYSTSTLRATADTKPALHRVWWLEGDIVLLGVFLAGVGLFPVDKRFWIHTLFASGMAIVFGMLVARIRKLVPSISATFGLLGWVFLAVIAAAAVLWFPVGYYNLTAVELIAASLIFSWLIVLIRNLAAVDADQYDAALYDTEQQDAVLYDAEQEGVERYDAEQQDADRYDAEQQEADRYEAAQQDTALYDAYRQDADLYGGEQNGPAPKDTSLYDAYRQHADQQDADLLARPRPQPGDSTDPSAATATDKKADKTASEP
;
A
#
# COMPACT_ATOMS: atom_id res chain seq x y z
N MET A 1 -17.50 -19.09 -1.34
CA MET A 1 -16.32 -18.43 -1.92
C MET A 1 -15.08 -18.69 -1.05
N ALA A 2 -14.43 -19.85 -1.19
CA ALA A 2 -13.19 -20.18 -0.49
C ALA A 2 -12.16 -20.75 -1.49
N ASP A 3 -10.91 -20.30 -1.37
CA ASP A 3 -9.67 -20.90 -1.89
C ASP A 3 -9.29 -20.81 -3.38
N LEU A 4 -9.42 -19.65 -4.02
CA LEU A 4 -8.65 -19.38 -5.27
C LEU A 4 -7.21 -18.90 -5.02
N ASN A 5 -6.85 -18.46 -3.81
CA ASN A 5 -5.52 -17.89 -3.51
C ASN A 5 -4.48 -18.85 -2.88
N ARG A 6 -4.89 -20.04 -2.40
CA ARG A 6 -3.97 -20.99 -1.74
C ARG A 6 -2.81 -21.54 -2.61
N PRO A 7 -2.99 -21.89 -3.90
CA PRO A 7 -1.90 -22.47 -4.69
C PRO A 7 -0.81 -21.44 -5.07
N ALA A 8 -1.15 -20.16 -5.19
CA ALA A 8 -0.19 -19.09 -5.53
C ALA A 8 0.75 -18.76 -4.36
N ALA A 9 0.23 -18.72 -3.13
CA ALA A 9 1.05 -18.45 -1.94
C ALA A 9 2.07 -19.57 -1.68
N VAL A 10 1.63 -20.84 -1.71
CA VAL A 10 2.51 -21.99 -1.48
C VAL A 10 3.61 -22.10 -2.55
N THR A 11 3.28 -21.78 -3.81
CA THR A 11 4.28 -21.78 -4.89
C THR A 11 5.28 -20.62 -4.76
N SER A 12 4.84 -19.44 -4.32
CA SER A 12 5.75 -18.32 -4.03
C SER A 12 6.73 -18.63 -2.90
N GLU A 13 6.24 -19.29 -1.85
CA GLU A 13 7.00 -19.74 -0.69
C GLU A 13 8.06 -20.77 -1.09
N ALA A 14 7.68 -21.78 -1.88
CA ALA A 14 8.60 -22.79 -2.39
C ALA A 14 9.72 -22.16 -3.24
N ARG A 15 9.39 -21.19 -4.10
CA ARG A 15 10.40 -20.45 -4.88
C ARG A 15 11.34 -19.65 -4.00
N ALA A 16 10.83 -18.99 -2.97
CA ALA A 16 11.65 -18.27 -2.01
C ALA A 16 12.65 -19.19 -1.31
N LEU A 17 12.22 -20.40 -0.92
CA LEU A 17 13.10 -21.42 -0.32
C LEU A 17 14.20 -21.87 -1.28
N TYR A 18 13.91 -22.04 -2.57
CA TYR A 18 14.95 -22.35 -3.57
C TYR A 18 15.95 -21.20 -3.74
N ILE A 19 15.48 -19.95 -3.80
CA ILE A 19 16.33 -18.77 -3.88
C ILE A 19 17.24 -18.66 -2.64
N GLY A 20 16.67 -18.85 -1.44
CA GLY A 20 17.43 -18.88 -0.19
C GLY A 20 18.46 -20.02 -0.15
N SER A 21 18.08 -21.23 -0.57
CA SER A 21 18.99 -22.37 -0.63
C SER A 21 20.15 -22.15 -1.63
N GLY A 22 19.87 -21.54 -2.78
CA GLY A 22 20.90 -21.14 -3.74
C GLY A 22 21.87 -20.10 -3.14
N ALA A 23 21.32 -19.08 -2.46
CA ALA A 23 22.11 -18.07 -1.78
C ALA A 23 22.99 -18.66 -0.66
N PHE A 24 22.49 -19.65 0.08
CA PHE A 24 23.27 -20.40 1.08
C PHE A 24 24.53 -21.01 0.46
N ILE A 25 24.35 -21.76 -0.64
CA ILE A 25 25.44 -22.48 -1.30
C ILE A 25 26.44 -21.49 -1.90
N VAL A 26 25.96 -20.48 -2.63
CA VAL A 26 26.82 -19.49 -3.30
C VAL A 26 27.63 -18.71 -2.28
N LEU A 27 26.97 -18.13 -1.27
CA LEU A 27 27.67 -17.30 -0.29
C LEU A 27 28.53 -18.13 0.66
N GLY A 28 28.07 -19.32 1.07
CA GLY A 28 28.83 -20.24 1.90
C GLY A 28 30.09 -20.76 1.20
N ALA A 29 29.99 -21.13 -0.08
CA ALA A 29 31.16 -21.54 -0.87
C ALA A 29 32.13 -20.38 -1.08
N ALA A 30 31.64 -19.19 -1.43
CA ALA A 30 32.47 -17.99 -1.56
C ALA A 30 33.18 -17.67 -0.23
N ALA A 31 32.46 -17.72 0.89
CA ALA A 31 33.02 -17.50 2.22
C ALA A 31 34.08 -18.55 2.58
N PHE A 32 33.85 -19.84 2.29
CA PHE A 32 34.84 -20.89 2.52
C PHE A 32 36.15 -20.61 1.76
N LEU A 33 36.05 -20.17 0.51
CA LEU A 33 37.22 -19.82 -0.31
C LEU A 33 37.92 -18.56 0.18
N LEU A 34 37.18 -17.53 0.59
CA LEU A 34 37.71 -16.25 1.05
C LEU A 34 38.38 -16.35 2.44
N VAL A 35 37.79 -17.12 3.36
CA VAL A 35 38.35 -17.37 4.70
C VAL A 35 39.58 -18.27 4.60
N GLY A 36 39.60 -19.20 3.65
CA GLY A 36 40.76 -20.05 3.41
C GLY A 36 41.04 -21.02 4.55
N ARG A 37 42.26 -20.98 5.11
CA ARG A 37 42.72 -21.93 6.15
C ARG A 37 42.78 -21.33 7.56
N GLU A 38 42.72 -20.01 7.67
CA GLU A 38 42.90 -19.30 8.94
C GLU A 38 41.53 -18.97 9.57
N PRO A 39 41.42 -19.01 10.91
CA PRO A 39 40.22 -18.56 11.59
C PRO A 39 40.06 -17.03 11.47
N VAL A 40 38.82 -16.57 11.31
CA VAL A 40 38.50 -15.14 11.16
C VAL A 40 37.70 -14.61 12.36
N PRO A 41 37.84 -13.33 12.73
CA PRO A 41 36.98 -12.72 13.73
C PRO A 41 35.53 -12.62 13.22
N LEU A 42 34.59 -12.37 14.13
CA LEU A 42 33.19 -12.14 13.79
C LEU A 42 33.01 -10.78 13.14
N SER A 43 33.63 -9.72 13.67
CA SER A 43 33.50 -8.34 13.15
C SER A 43 34.86 -7.69 12.86
N GLY A 44 34.84 -6.61 12.08
CA GLY A 44 36.04 -5.89 11.64
C GLY A 44 36.42 -6.20 10.19
N ARG A 45 37.58 -5.69 9.76
CA ARG A 45 38.07 -5.87 8.40
C ARG A 45 38.57 -7.30 8.19
N GLY A 46 38.16 -7.94 7.10
CA GLY A 46 38.41 -9.34 6.78
C GLY A 46 37.60 -10.34 7.62
N SER A 47 36.58 -9.87 8.36
CA SER A 47 35.82 -10.71 9.28
C SER A 47 34.70 -11.49 8.58
N ALA A 48 34.13 -12.47 9.28
CA ALA A 48 32.95 -13.18 8.81
C ALA A 48 31.77 -12.22 8.56
N GLY A 49 31.57 -11.24 9.44
CA GLY A 49 30.54 -10.21 9.33
C GLY A 49 30.70 -9.32 8.11
N GLU A 50 31.92 -8.93 7.73
CA GLU A 50 32.16 -8.13 6.52
C GLU A 50 31.81 -8.93 5.25
N ILE A 51 32.24 -10.20 5.18
CA ILE A 51 31.93 -11.10 4.06
C ILE A 51 30.41 -11.34 3.97
N ALA A 52 29.76 -11.61 5.12
CA ALA A 52 28.31 -11.79 5.20
C ALA A 52 27.57 -10.53 4.73
N ALA A 53 27.95 -9.35 5.23
CA ALA A 53 27.29 -8.09 4.92
C ALA A 53 27.41 -7.73 3.43
N LEU A 54 28.60 -7.83 2.84
CA LEU A 54 28.81 -7.55 1.41
C LEU A 54 28.08 -8.58 0.54
N GLY A 55 28.20 -9.87 0.88
CA GLY A 55 27.56 -10.95 0.13
C GLY A 55 26.04 -10.88 0.16
N THR A 56 25.44 -10.63 1.33
CA THR A 56 24.00 -10.48 1.49
C THR A 56 23.45 -9.21 0.86
N ALA A 57 24.23 -8.12 0.81
CA ALA A 57 23.83 -6.92 0.08
C ALA A 57 23.64 -7.21 -1.42
N VAL A 58 24.60 -7.92 -2.03
CA VAL A 58 24.53 -8.32 -3.45
C VAL A 58 23.42 -9.34 -3.68
N LEU A 59 23.39 -10.43 -2.90
CA LEU A 59 22.40 -11.49 -3.09
C LEU A 59 20.98 -11.02 -2.79
N GLY A 60 20.80 -10.15 -1.81
CA GLY A 60 19.53 -9.51 -1.49
C GLY A 60 19.03 -8.65 -2.65
N ALA A 61 19.89 -7.79 -3.23
CA ALA A 61 19.54 -7.01 -4.41
C ALA A 61 19.14 -7.89 -5.61
N VAL A 62 19.91 -8.95 -5.87
CA VAL A 62 19.59 -9.92 -6.94
C VAL A 62 18.26 -10.62 -6.68
N ALA A 63 17.99 -11.03 -5.43
CA ALA A 63 16.73 -11.66 -5.04
C ALA A 63 15.53 -10.72 -5.21
N VAL A 64 15.69 -9.43 -4.89
CA VAL A 64 14.67 -8.40 -5.18
C VAL A 64 14.39 -8.34 -6.67
N VAL A 65 15.41 -8.16 -7.50
CA VAL A 65 15.24 -8.07 -8.96
C VAL A 65 14.57 -9.34 -9.51
N ALA A 66 14.99 -10.53 -9.04
CA ALA A 66 14.40 -11.80 -9.44
C ALA A 66 12.93 -11.92 -9.04
N GLY A 67 12.54 -11.46 -7.84
CA GLY A 67 11.15 -11.43 -7.39
C GLY A 67 10.31 -10.45 -8.18
N SER A 68 10.82 -9.23 -8.41
CA SER A 68 10.12 -8.19 -9.16
C SER A 68 9.91 -8.53 -10.64
N LEU A 69 10.84 -9.26 -11.28
CA LEU A 69 10.66 -9.71 -12.67
C LEU A 69 9.60 -10.82 -12.80
N GLN A 70 9.36 -11.59 -11.74
CA GLN A 70 8.35 -12.63 -11.71
C GLN A 70 6.96 -12.08 -11.36
N HIS A 71 6.90 -10.98 -10.61
CA HIS A 71 5.67 -10.26 -10.35
C HIS A 71 5.26 -9.47 -11.61
N ARG A 72 4.31 -10.00 -12.39
CA ARG A 72 3.67 -9.28 -13.50
C ARG A 72 2.32 -8.75 -13.01
N PRO A 73 2.14 -7.43 -12.83
CA PRO A 73 0.82 -6.88 -12.54
C PRO A 73 -0.09 -7.15 -13.74
N ALA A 74 -1.30 -7.66 -13.48
CA ALA A 74 -2.33 -7.85 -14.48
C ALA A 74 -2.95 -6.47 -14.81
N VAL A 75 -2.30 -5.67 -15.66
CA VAL A 75 -2.81 -4.35 -16.08
C VAL A 75 -2.79 -4.21 -17.60
N ALA A 76 -3.85 -3.62 -18.13
CA ALA A 76 -4.18 -3.51 -19.55
C ALA A 76 -3.12 -2.79 -20.42
N PRO A 77 -3.09 -3.03 -21.75
CA PRO A 77 -1.94 -2.73 -22.61
C PRO A 77 -1.62 -1.23 -22.84
N GLN A 78 -2.46 -0.29 -22.44
CA GLN A 78 -2.35 1.11 -22.90
C GLN A 78 -1.41 2.00 -22.04
N VAL A 79 -0.99 1.56 -20.84
CA VAL A 79 -0.10 2.33 -19.91
C VAL A 79 1.40 2.00 -20.07
N ARG A 80 1.80 1.31 -21.15
CA ARG A 80 3.05 0.50 -21.19
C ARG A 80 4.38 1.24 -21.40
N ARG A 81 4.44 2.55 -21.71
CA ARG A 81 5.72 3.26 -21.99
C ARG A 81 6.26 4.07 -20.81
N ASP A 82 5.44 4.89 -20.16
CA ASP A 82 5.83 5.61 -18.93
C ASP A 82 5.96 4.69 -17.71
N GLY A 83 5.28 3.54 -17.72
CA GLY A 83 5.35 2.55 -16.64
C GLY A 83 6.67 1.77 -16.55
N ARG A 84 7.45 1.64 -17.63
CA ARG A 84 8.70 0.84 -17.59
C ARG A 84 9.85 1.52 -16.86
N ILE A 85 10.04 2.82 -17.11
CA ILE A 85 11.10 3.59 -16.45
C ILE A 85 10.78 3.70 -14.97
N ARG A 86 9.52 4.00 -14.63
CA ARG A 86 9.05 4.05 -13.24
C ARG A 86 9.23 2.70 -12.52
N ASN A 87 8.79 1.60 -13.14
CA ASN A 87 8.99 0.27 -12.57
C ASN A 87 10.48 -0.10 -12.40
N ALA A 88 11.35 0.29 -13.34
CA ALA A 88 12.79 0.07 -13.20
C ALA A 88 13.38 0.88 -12.02
N ILE A 89 12.94 2.12 -11.84
CA ILE A 89 13.32 2.96 -10.69
C ILE A 89 12.84 2.33 -9.38
N ASP A 90 11.60 1.83 -9.33
CA ASP A 90 11.02 1.22 -8.13
C ASP A 90 11.78 -0.07 -7.73
N ILE A 91 12.09 -0.92 -8.71
CA ILE A 91 12.90 -2.13 -8.50
C ILE A 91 14.31 -1.75 -8.02
N ALA A 92 14.93 -0.74 -8.63
CA ALA A 92 16.25 -0.27 -8.24
C ALA A 92 16.25 0.31 -6.81
N ALA A 93 15.24 1.11 -6.45
CA ALA A 93 15.09 1.68 -5.11
C ALA A 93 14.88 0.57 -4.06
N LEU A 94 14.05 -0.43 -4.36
CA LEU A 94 13.81 -1.57 -3.49
C LEU A 94 15.06 -2.44 -3.31
N ALA A 95 15.79 -2.70 -4.39
CA ALA A 95 17.03 -3.46 -4.37
C ALA A 95 18.10 -2.73 -3.57
N LEU A 96 18.23 -1.41 -3.77
CA LEU A 96 19.14 -0.56 -2.99
C LEU A 96 18.78 -0.57 -1.51
N ALA A 97 17.50 -0.40 -1.16
CA ALA A 97 17.05 -0.42 0.23
C ALA A 97 17.36 -1.74 0.93
N HIS A 98 17.12 -2.89 0.28
CA HIS A 98 17.49 -4.20 0.83
C HIS A 98 19.01 -4.38 0.93
N ALA A 99 19.74 -4.00 -0.12
CA ALA A 99 21.20 -4.11 -0.13
C ALA A 99 21.81 -3.34 1.04
N CYS A 100 21.42 -2.08 1.21
CA CYS A 100 21.90 -1.24 2.30
C CYS A 100 21.45 -1.77 3.67
N THR A 101 20.20 -2.24 3.80
CA THR A 101 19.69 -2.81 5.06
C THR A 101 20.46 -4.05 5.49
N PHE A 102 20.69 -5.00 4.57
CA PHE A 102 21.46 -6.19 4.89
C PHE A 102 22.93 -5.86 5.18
N LEU A 103 23.53 -4.96 4.39
CA LEU A 103 24.89 -4.50 4.64
C LEU A 103 25.05 -3.98 6.06
N VAL A 104 24.26 -2.97 6.45
CA VAL A 104 24.41 -2.35 7.77
C VAL A 104 23.92 -3.26 8.90
N GLY A 105 22.89 -4.08 8.65
CA GLY A 105 22.33 -5.00 9.62
C GLY A 105 23.23 -6.16 9.99
N TRP A 106 23.85 -6.82 9.01
CA TRP A 106 24.81 -7.87 9.31
C TRP A 106 26.09 -7.31 9.92
N LEU A 107 26.57 -6.13 9.49
CA LEU A 107 27.68 -5.45 10.17
C LEU A 107 27.37 -5.19 11.65
N ALA A 108 26.20 -4.64 11.96
CA ALA A 108 25.77 -4.39 13.34
C ALA A 108 25.65 -5.68 14.16
N LEU A 109 24.99 -6.71 13.61
CA LEU A 109 24.75 -7.95 14.35
C LEU A 109 26.05 -8.71 14.64
N PHE A 110 26.98 -8.80 13.68
CA PHE A 110 28.28 -9.42 13.93
C PHE A 110 29.16 -8.58 14.85
N ALA A 111 29.08 -7.24 14.80
CA ALA A 111 29.75 -6.37 15.76
C ALA A 111 29.23 -6.62 17.19
N LEU A 112 27.91 -6.73 17.36
CA LEU A 112 27.28 -7.08 18.63
C LEU A 112 27.75 -8.45 19.13
N PHE A 113 27.78 -9.46 18.26
CA PHE A 113 28.28 -10.78 18.63
C PHE A 113 29.76 -10.78 18.99
N GLN A 114 30.59 -10.00 18.31
CA GLN A 114 32.00 -9.88 18.67
C GLN A 114 32.18 -9.27 20.08
N GLN A 115 31.34 -8.31 20.44
CA GLN A 115 31.33 -7.72 21.79
C GLN A 115 30.81 -8.69 22.85
N ALA A 116 29.82 -9.53 22.51
CA ALA A 116 29.28 -10.55 23.42
C ALA A 116 30.22 -11.75 23.59
N PHE A 117 30.89 -12.19 22.53
CA PHE A 117 31.81 -13.33 22.51
C PHE A 117 33.26 -12.86 22.40
N ILE A 118 33.77 -12.29 23.49
CA ILE A 118 35.11 -11.71 23.53
C ILE A 118 36.17 -12.78 23.19
N GLY A 119 37.00 -12.49 22.18
CA GLY A 119 38.06 -13.39 21.71
C GLY A 119 37.60 -14.54 20.82
N ALA A 120 36.30 -14.65 20.51
CA ALA A 120 35.81 -15.69 19.63
C ALA A 120 36.24 -15.46 18.18
N VAL A 121 36.57 -16.57 17.51
CA VAL A 121 36.91 -16.63 16.09
C VAL A 121 36.13 -17.78 15.44
N LEU A 122 35.90 -17.68 14.14
CA LEU A 122 35.21 -18.68 13.33
C LEU A 122 36.22 -19.40 12.44
N TYR A 123 36.28 -20.73 12.59
CA TYR A 123 37.04 -21.60 11.69
C TYR A 123 36.36 -21.68 10.31
N PRO A 124 37.10 -21.95 9.22
CA PRO A 124 36.59 -21.81 7.85
C PRO A 124 35.25 -22.51 7.55
N VAL A 125 35.07 -23.75 8.02
CA VAL A 125 33.81 -24.49 7.81
C VAL A 125 32.64 -23.85 8.57
N ALA A 126 32.86 -23.47 9.83
CA ALA A 126 31.84 -22.82 10.65
C ALA A 126 31.49 -21.42 10.10
N ALA A 127 32.51 -20.66 9.68
CA ALA A 127 32.34 -19.37 9.03
C ALA A 127 31.50 -19.52 7.75
N ALA A 128 31.84 -20.48 6.89
CA ALA A 128 31.10 -20.74 5.65
C ALA A 128 29.62 -21.08 5.89
N ILE A 129 29.32 -21.93 6.87
CA ILE A 129 27.93 -22.29 7.21
C ILE A 129 27.16 -21.08 7.75
N LEU A 130 27.76 -20.32 8.67
CA LEU A 130 27.11 -19.14 9.27
C LEU A 130 26.88 -18.05 8.22
N ILE A 131 27.91 -17.72 7.42
CA ILE A 131 27.82 -16.71 6.37
C ILE A 131 26.84 -17.17 5.27
N GLY A 132 26.87 -18.45 4.87
CA GLY A 132 25.86 -19.03 3.99
C GLY A 132 24.44 -18.86 4.54
N THR A 133 24.24 -19.09 5.84
CA THR A 133 22.94 -18.92 6.51
C THR A 133 22.44 -17.48 6.40
N THR A 134 23.31 -16.50 6.58
CA THR A 134 22.95 -15.08 6.39
C THR A 134 22.49 -14.80 4.96
N GLY A 135 23.16 -15.39 3.97
CA GLY A 135 22.79 -15.34 2.55
C GLY A 135 21.40 -15.91 2.30
N ALA A 136 21.13 -17.09 2.87
CA ALA A 136 19.86 -17.78 2.74
C ALA A 136 18.68 -16.95 3.26
N ILE A 137 18.80 -16.46 4.50
CA ILE A 137 17.76 -15.67 5.17
C ILE A 137 17.53 -14.36 4.40
N SER A 138 18.61 -13.65 4.04
CA SER A 138 18.51 -12.35 3.36
C SER A 138 17.86 -12.48 1.99
N ALA A 139 18.27 -13.46 1.19
CA ALA A 139 17.70 -13.69 -0.14
C ALA A 139 16.24 -14.15 -0.07
N TYR A 140 15.88 -15.02 0.88
CA TYR A 140 14.51 -15.45 1.10
C TYR A 140 13.59 -14.28 1.47
N ILE A 141 13.98 -13.46 2.46
CA ILE A 141 13.21 -12.28 2.90
C ILE A 141 13.06 -11.28 1.76
N ALA A 142 14.15 -10.97 1.06
CA ALA A 142 14.16 -9.99 -0.02
C ALA A 142 13.28 -10.41 -1.20
N TYR A 143 13.32 -11.70 -1.55
CA TYR A 143 12.49 -12.26 -2.60
C TYR A 143 10.99 -12.19 -2.26
N LEU A 144 10.59 -12.62 -1.05
CA LEU A 144 9.20 -12.53 -0.61
C LEU A 144 8.71 -11.09 -0.52
N THR A 145 9.58 -10.19 -0.06
CA THR A 145 9.29 -8.77 0.01
C THR A 145 9.00 -8.24 -1.40
N ALA A 146 9.84 -8.54 -2.38
CA ALA A 146 9.64 -8.13 -3.78
C ALA A 146 8.36 -8.68 -4.43
N LEU A 147 7.87 -9.86 -4.02
CA LEU A 147 6.65 -10.45 -4.56
C LEU A 147 5.35 -9.80 -4.07
N SER A 148 5.39 -9.03 -2.98
CA SER A 148 4.21 -8.50 -2.31
C SER A 148 4.39 -7.03 -1.92
N MET A 149 4.91 -6.26 -2.88
CA MET A 149 5.19 -4.84 -2.73
C MET A 149 3.94 -4.01 -2.46
N THR A 150 3.96 -3.29 -1.34
CA THR A 150 2.96 -2.29 -0.97
C THR A 150 3.67 -1.08 -0.37
N ALA A 151 3.01 0.09 -0.38
CA ALA A 151 3.50 1.30 0.30
C ALA A 151 3.91 1.02 1.76
N TYR A 152 3.14 0.17 2.45
CA TYR A 152 3.41 -0.22 3.83
C TYR A 152 4.76 -0.93 4.00
N ARG A 153 5.08 -1.88 3.11
CA ARG A 153 6.34 -2.63 3.20
C ARG A 153 7.54 -1.77 2.85
N LEU A 154 7.39 -0.83 1.92
CA LEU A 154 8.42 0.16 1.59
C LEU A 154 8.70 1.08 2.78
N ALA A 155 7.65 1.59 3.45
CA ALA A 155 7.80 2.40 4.65
C ALA A 155 8.43 1.61 5.82
N ALA A 156 8.02 0.36 6.02
CA ALA A 156 8.60 -0.50 7.05
C ALA A 156 10.08 -0.84 6.77
N LEU A 157 10.41 -1.13 5.50
CA LEU A 157 11.80 -1.39 5.08
C LEU A 157 12.68 -0.17 5.32
N LEU A 158 12.21 1.03 4.96
CA LEU A 158 12.90 2.29 5.23
C LEU A 158 13.12 2.50 6.73
N ALA A 159 12.12 2.21 7.55
CA ALA A 159 12.23 2.34 9.00
C ALA A 159 13.28 1.38 9.58
N VAL A 160 13.26 0.11 9.15
CA VAL A 160 14.28 -0.87 9.52
C VAL A 160 15.65 -0.40 9.07
N PHE A 161 15.80 0.04 7.82
CA PHE A 161 17.05 0.56 7.30
C PHE A 161 17.62 1.71 8.16
N LEU A 162 16.79 2.68 8.50
CA LEU A 162 17.19 3.86 9.27
C LEU A 162 17.59 3.48 10.71
N VAL A 163 16.77 2.67 11.38
CA VAL A 163 17.06 2.20 12.75
C VAL A 163 18.35 1.38 12.75
N THR A 164 18.47 0.43 11.83
CA THR A 164 19.67 -0.41 11.74
C THR A 164 20.90 0.42 11.42
N GLY A 165 20.85 1.35 10.47
CA GLY A 165 21.99 2.21 10.13
C GLY A 165 22.45 3.11 11.28
N ILE A 166 21.51 3.71 12.03
CA ILE A 166 21.84 4.49 13.23
C ILE A 166 22.47 3.59 14.29
N LEU A 167 21.91 2.40 14.56
CA LEU A 167 22.50 1.44 15.50
C LEU A 167 23.89 0.97 15.08
N THR A 168 24.11 0.69 13.79
CA THR A 168 25.43 0.36 13.25
C THR A 168 26.42 1.48 13.51
N SER A 169 26.00 2.73 13.30
CA SER A 169 26.83 3.89 13.59
C SER A 169 27.13 4.03 15.08
N MET A 170 26.14 3.85 15.97
CA MET A 170 26.33 3.87 17.42
C MET A 170 27.29 2.78 17.91
N LEU A 171 27.19 1.56 17.37
CA LEU A 171 28.04 0.42 17.73
C LEU A 171 29.48 0.56 17.25
N THR A 172 29.70 1.33 16.18
CA THR A 172 31.01 1.51 15.54
C THR A 172 31.66 2.85 15.86
N ALA A 173 31.00 3.69 16.66
CA ALA A 173 31.51 4.99 17.09
C ALA A 173 32.76 4.82 17.97
N GLN A 174 33.83 5.55 17.63
CA GLN A 174 35.07 5.52 18.42
C GLN A 174 34.98 6.32 19.73
N ASP A 175 34.22 7.42 19.75
CA ASP A 175 34.01 8.21 20.96
C ASP A 175 32.90 7.60 21.81
N PRO A 176 33.17 7.00 22.98
CA PRO A 176 32.13 6.40 23.82
C PRO A 176 31.15 7.43 24.42
N LEU A 177 31.48 8.73 24.37
CA LEU A 177 30.68 9.81 24.94
C LEU A 177 29.97 10.66 23.86
N TRP A 178 29.96 10.23 22.59
CA TRP A 178 29.31 10.93 21.47
C TRP A 178 27.88 11.40 21.79
N TRP A 179 27.16 10.63 22.60
CA TRP A 179 25.76 10.85 22.95
C TRP A 179 25.54 12.06 23.87
N GLN A 180 26.58 12.65 24.45
CA GLN A 180 26.47 13.83 25.31
C GLN A 180 26.26 15.12 24.51
N GLU A 181 26.66 15.16 23.23
CA GLU A 181 26.54 16.34 22.39
C GLU A 181 25.22 16.35 21.62
N HIS A 182 25.18 15.63 20.50
CA HIS A 182 24.04 15.52 19.59
C HIS A 182 24.14 14.22 18.78
N LEU A 183 23.02 13.68 18.33
CA LEU A 183 22.94 12.47 17.50
C LEU A 183 23.77 12.60 16.22
N SER A 184 23.83 13.79 15.63
CA SER A 184 24.65 14.08 14.45
C SER A 184 26.17 14.02 14.69
N ALA A 185 26.62 13.83 15.94
CA ALA A 185 28.04 13.61 16.24
C ALA A 185 28.52 12.28 15.63
N LEU A 186 27.61 11.31 15.54
CA LEU A 186 27.81 10.06 14.82
C LEU A 186 28.19 10.29 13.36
N GLY A 187 27.70 11.35 12.72
CA GLY A 187 28.02 11.72 11.34
C GLY A 187 29.24 12.62 11.18
N ALA A 188 29.75 13.19 12.27
CA ALA A 188 30.93 14.07 12.26
C ALA A 188 32.25 13.30 12.27
N SER A 189 32.23 12.04 12.70
CA SER A 189 33.44 11.21 12.76
C SER A 189 33.96 10.85 11.36
N SER A 190 35.27 10.69 11.23
CA SER A 190 35.92 10.27 9.97
C SER A 190 36.04 8.75 9.84
N ASP A 191 35.43 8.00 10.74
CA ASP A 191 35.49 6.54 10.83
C ASP A 191 34.28 5.88 10.16
N ILE A 192 34.11 4.57 10.40
CA ILE A 192 33.01 3.78 9.85
C ILE A 192 31.66 4.28 10.38
N SER A 193 31.60 4.80 11.61
CA SER A 193 30.37 5.34 12.21
C SER A 193 29.85 6.54 11.43
N GLY A 194 30.75 7.45 11.04
CA GLY A 194 30.44 8.62 10.20
C GLY A 194 29.89 8.25 8.84
N VAL A 195 30.53 7.29 8.18
CA VAL A 195 30.06 6.80 6.88
C VAL A 195 28.70 6.12 7.02
N ALA A 196 28.52 5.23 8.01
CA ALA A 196 27.27 4.53 8.23
C ALA A 196 26.10 5.49 8.48
N PHE A 197 26.27 6.46 9.39
CA PHE A 197 25.25 7.44 9.72
C PHE A 197 24.86 8.28 8.50
N ASN A 198 25.84 8.92 7.85
CA ASN A 198 25.59 9.86 6.77
C ASN A 198 25.00 9.17 5.54
N VAL A 199 25.53 8.00 5.14
CA VAL A 199 24.97 7.22 4.01
C VAL A 199 23.55 6.77 4.32
N THR A 200 23.27 6.34 5.56
CA THR A 200 21.91 5.97 5.96
C THR A 200 20.94 7.15 5.81
N LEU A 201 21.30 8.35 6.27
CA LEU A 201 20.43 9.52 6.12
C LEU A 201 20.25 9.95 4.65
N ILE A 202 21.31 9.90 3.85
CA ILE A 202 21.24 10.22 2.41
C ILE A 202 20.31 9.25 1.68
N VAL A 203 20.54 7.94 1.84
CA VAL A 203 19.73 6.91 1.17
C VAL A 203 18.29 6.95 1.68
N ALA A 204 18.08 7.09 2.99
CA ALA A 204 16.74 7.21 3.56
C ALA A 204 15.99 8.44 3.03
N GLY A 205 16.67 9.59 2.95
CA GLY A 205 16.10 10.82 2.40
C GLY A 205 15.69 10.68 0.93
N VAL A 206 16.57 10.11 0.10
CA VAL A 206 16.25 9.80 -1.31
C VAL A 206 15.05 8.87 -1.41
N VAL A 207 15.00 7.80 -0.61
CA VAL A 207 13.88 6.85 -0.62
C VAL A 207 12.57 7.55 -0.22
N ILE A 208 12.55 8.36 0.84
CA ILE A 208 11.36 9.15 1.23
C ILE A 208 10.89 10.06 0.10
N THR A 209 11.83 10.78 -0.53
CA THR A 209 11.51 11.66 -1.66
C THR A 209 10.91 10.88 -2.83
N THR A 210 11.42 9.68 -3.14
CA THR A 210 10.83 8.83 -4.19
C THR A 210 9.47 8.26 -3.82
N LEU A 211 9.27 7.89 -2.55
CA LEU A 211 8.01 7.31 -2.06
C LEU A 211 6.90 8.35 -1.96
N ALA A 212 7.22 9.64 -1.81
CA ALA A 212 6.23 10.71 -1.71
C ALA A 212 5.20 10.67 -2.87
N GLY A 213 5.68 10.58 -4.11
CA GLY A 213 4.82 10.52 -5.29
C GLY A 213 4.03 9.22 -5.43
N TYR A 214 4.48 8.13 -4.80
CA TYR A 214 3.71 6.90 -4.70
C TYR A 214 2.61 7.04 -3.65
N SER A 215 2.92 7.57 -2.47
CA SER A 215 1.95 7.74 -1.38
C SER A 215 0.84 8.74 -1.70
N THR A 216 1.03 9.61 -2.69
CA THR A 216 0.03 10.60 -3.13
C THR A 216 -0.59 10.29 -4.49
N SER A 217 -0.21 9.20 -5.16
CA SER A 217 -0.64 8.96 -6.55
C SER A 217 -2.14 8.77 -6.68
N THR A 218 -2.77 8.04 -5.77
CA THR A 218 -4.23 7.84 -5.83
C THR A 218 -4.98 9.12 -5.52
N LEU A 219 -4.59 9.84 -4.46
CA LEU A 219 -5.18 11.14 -4.14
C LEU A 219 -5.09 12.12 -5.31
N ARG A 220 -4.02 12.03 -6.12
CA ARG A 220 -3.87 12.82 -7.34
C ARG A 220 -4.79 12.33 -8.46
N ALA A 221 -4.97 11.03 -8.60
CA ALA A 221 -5.83 10.42 -9.61
C ALA A 221 -7.32 10.69 -9.37
N THR A 222 -7.75 10.74 -8.10
CA THR A 222 -9.14 11.01 -7.68
C THR A 222 -9.44 12.50 -7.46
N ALA A 223 -8.49 13.39 -7.75
CA ALA A 223 -8.67 14.82 -7.55
C ALA A 223 -9.29 15.51 -8.78
N ASP A 224 -10.61 15.68 -8.75
CA ASP A 224 -11.37 16.25 -9.87
C ASP A 224 -11.43 17.78 -9.90
N THR A 225 -10.96 18.44 -8.83
CA THR A 225 -11.00 19.90 -8.70
C THR A 225 -9.61 20.50 -8.52
N LYS A 226 -9.40 21.73 -9.01
CA LYS A 226 -8.13 22.46 -8.82
C LYS A 226 -7.71 22.57 -7.34
N PRO A 227 -8.63 22.87 -6.39
CA PRO A 227 -8.27 22.88 -4.98
C PRO A 227 -7.83 21.50 -4.45
N ALA A 228 -8.44 20.41 -4.92
CA ALA A 228 -8.03 19.06 -4.53
C ALA A 228 -6.62 18.74 -5.00
N LEU A 229 -6.30 19.01 -6.27
CA LEU A 229 -4.95 18.85 -6.81
C LEU A 229 -3.92 19.69 -6.06
N HIS A 230 -4.28 20.93 -5.69
CA HIS A 230 -3.39 21.80 -4.94
C HIS A 230 -3.07 21.26 -3.53
N ARG A 231 -4.05 20.66 -2.85
CA ARG A 231 -3.82 19.99 -1.56
C ARG A 231 -2.84 18.82 -1.69
N VAL A 232 -3.02 17.99 -2.71
CA VAL A 232 -2.13 16.84 -2.98
C VAL A 232 -0.72 17.30 -3.30
N TRP A 233 -0.59 18.37 -4.09
CA TRP A 233 0.71 18.97 -4.40
C TRP A 233 1.45 19.45 -3.14
N TRP A 234 0.76 20.10 -2.20
CA TRP A 234 1.37 20.51 -0.93
C TRP A 234 1.74 19.33 -0.03
N LEU A 235 0.89 18.31 0.04
CA LEU A 235 1.18 17.09 0.79
C LEU A 235 2.44 16.39 0.26
N GLU A 236 2.49 16.18 -1.07
CA GLU A 236 3.63 15.56 -1.74
C GLU A 236 4.89 16.42 -1.56
N GLY A 237 4.76 17.74 -1.72
CA GLY A 237 5.85 18.70 -1.52
C GLY A 237 6.42 18.67 -0.10
N ASP A 238 5.57 18.59 0.94
CA ASP A 238 6.02 18.49 2.33
C ASP A 238 6.79 17.18 2.59
N ILE A 239 6.30 16.04 2.07
CA ILE A 239 7.00 14.73 2.22
C ILE A 239 8.32 14.73 1.45
N VAL A 240 8.33 15.25 0.21
CA VAL A 240 9.55 15.41 -0.59
C VAL A 240 10.57 16.28 0.16
N LEU A 241 10.12 17.40 0.73
CA LEU A 241 10.98 18.32 1.46
C LEU A 241 11.56 17.69 2.73
N LEU A 242 10.79 16.88 3.45
CA LEU A 242 11.30 16.07 4.58
C LEU A 242 12.40 15.11 4.12
N GLY A 243 12.21 14.40 3.01
CA GLY A 243 13.24 13.52 2.44
C GLY A 243 14.51 14.27 2.02
N VAL A 244 14.35 15.42 1.36
CA VAL A 244 15.48 16.29 0.96
C VAL A 244 16.24 16.79 2.18
N PHE A 245 15.54 17.23 3.22
CA PHE A 245 16.19 17.71 4.44
C PHE A 245 16.90 16.57 5.19
N LEU A 246 16.31 15.38 5.25
CA LEU A 246 16.96 14.20 5.81
C LEU A 246 18.27 13.87 5.08
N ALA A 247 18.24 13.87 3.74
CA ALA A 247 19.45 13.67 2.95
C ALA A 247 20.47 14.82 3.15
N GLY A 248 19.99 16.05 3.31
CA GLY A 248 20.81 17.22 3.61
C GLY A 248 21.59 17.09 4.93
N VAL A 249 20.97 16.55 5.98
CA VAL A 249 21.64 16.26 7.27
C VAL A 249 22.83 15.32 7.07
N GLY A 250 22.68 14.24 6.29
CA GLY A 250 23.77 13.31 5.99
C GLY A 250 24.82 13.86 5.01
N LEU A 251 24.41 14.71 4.06
CA LEU A 251 25.32 15.29 3.06
C LEU A 251 26.24 16.36 3.66
N PHE A 252 25.78 17.05 4.70
CA PHE A 252 26.50 18.15 5.35
C PHE A 252 26.78 17.81 6.81
N PRO A 253 27.88 17.11 7.12
CA PRO A 253 28.30 16.85 8.50
C PRO A 253 28.41 18.14 9.33
N VAL A 254 27.97 18.05 10.58
CA VAL A 254 27.80 19.20 11.49
C VAL A 254 29.11 19.90 11.83
N ASP A 255 30.22 19.15 11.92
CA ASP A 255 31.57 19.65 12.18
C ASP A 255 32.11 20.54 11.05
N LYS A 256 31.77 20.21 9.79
CA LYS A 256 32.27 20.91 8.61
C LYS A 256 31.40 22.10 8.22
N ARG A 257 30.08 21.96 8.37
CA ARG A 257 29.09 22.94 7.89
C ARG A 257 27.94 23.12 8.87
N PHE A 258 28.27 23.52 10.10
CA PHE A 258 27.31 23.75 11.19
C PHE A 258 26.01 24.44 10.73
N TRP A 259 26.09 25.63 10.14
CA TRP A 259 24.89 26.40 9.75
C TRP A 259 24.01 25.70 8.72
N ILE A 260 24.62 25.01 7.74
CA ILE A 260 23.87 24.30 6.70
C ILE A 260 23.24 23.04 7.29
N HIS A 261 23.98 22.30 8.12
CA HIS A 261 23.45 21.14 8.83
C HIS A 261 22.26 21.51 9.72
N THR A 262 22.40 22.55 10.55
CA THR A 262 21.35 23.03 11.43
C THR A 262 20.13 23.49 10.66
N LEU A 263 20.30 24.14 9.50
CA LEU A 263 19.18 24.50 8.63
C LEU A 263 18.37 23.26 8.19
N PHE A 264 19.04 22.21 7.74
CA PHE A 264 18.37 20.97 7.34
C PHE A 264 17.72 20.26 8.54
N ALA A 265 18.44 20.13 9.66
CA ALA A 265 17.96 19.47 10.86
C ALA A 265 16.74 20.18 11.47
N SER A 266 16.83 21.49 11.71
CA SER A 266 15.71 22.29 12.23
C SER A 266 14.58 22.44 11.21
N GLY A 267 14.92 22.54 9.93
CA GLY A 267 13.97 22.56 8.82
C GLY A 267 13.06 21.34 8.81
N MET A 268 13.58 20.14 9.12
CA MET A 268 12.75 18.92 9.21
C MET A 268 11.66 19.07 10.27
N ALA A 269 12.01 19.56 11.46
CA ALA A 269 11.05 19.76 12.54
C ALA A 269 9.98 20.80 12.16
N ILE A 270 10.37 21.88 11.47
CA ILE A 270 9.43 22.90 10.99
C ILE A 270 8.48 22.34 9.93
N VAL A 271 8.99 21.64 8.92
CA VAL A 271 8.18 21.03 7.86
C VAL A 271 7.24 19.98 8.44
N PHE A 272 7.72 19.14 9.36
CA PHE A 272 6.89 18.19 10.08
C PHE A 272 5.76 18.89 10.85
N GLY A 273 6.07 19.95 11.60
CA GLY A 273 5.05 20.73 12.33
C GLY A 273 4.02 21.36 11.40
N MET A 274 4.44 21.91 10.26
CA MET A 274 3.52 22.44 9.24
C MET A 274 2.65 21.36 8.61
N LEU A 275 3.22 20.18 8.35
CA LEU A 275 2.50 19.04 7.80
C LEU A 275 1.45 18.54 8.79
N VAL A 276 1.81 18.34 10.07
CA VAL A 276 0.87 17.97 11.16
C VAL A 276 -0.25 19.00 11.28
N ALA A 277 0.07 20.29 11.29
CA ALA A 277 -0.93 21.34 11.43
C ALA A 277 -1.90 21.41 10.23
N ARG A 278 -1.43 21.07 9.03
CA ARG A 278 -2.20 21.15 7.78
C ARG A 278 -2.83 19.82 7.37
N ILE A 279 -2.49 18.68 7.98
CA ILE A 279 -2.81 17.36 7.44
C ILE A 279 -4.30 17.13 7.18
N ARG A 280 -5.17 17.54 8.10
CA ARG A 280 -6.63 17.43 7.94
C ARG A 280 -7.20 18.37 6.87
N LYS A 281 -6.52 19.46 6.58
CA LYS A 281 -6.86 20.36 5.47
C LYS A 281 -6.35 19.82 4.15
N LEU A 282 -5.20 19.15 4.14
CA LEU A 282 -4.60 18.55 2.95
C LEU A 282 -5.34 17.26 2.54
N VAL A 283 -5.73 16.44 3.51
CA VAL A 283 -6.46 15.18 3.30
C VAL A 283 -7.69 15.16 4.22
N PRO A 284 -8.84 15.68 3.74
CA PRO A 284 -10.06 15.77 4.56
C PRO A 284 -10.61 14.43 5.05
N SER A 285 -10.34 13.34 4.33
CA SER A 285 -10.77 11.97 4.67
C SER A 285 -10.01 11.34 5.84
N ILE A 286 -8.89 11.93 6.28
CA ILE A 286 -8.11 11.40 7.40
C ILE A 286 -8.88 11.54 8.72
N SER A 287 -8.83 10.48 9.53
CA SER A 287 -9.49 10.43 10.84
C SER A 287 -9.00 11.53 11.80
N ALA A 288 -9.92 12.04 12.63
CA ALA A 288 -9.57 13.01 13.68
C ALA A 288 -8.56 12.43 14.68
N THR A 289 -8.60 11.12 14.93
CA THR A 289 -7.67 10.40 15.81
C THR A 289 -6.24 10.49 15.31
N PHE A 290 -6.00 10.31 14.01
CA PHE A 290 -4.67 10.47 13.43
C PHE A 290 -4.19 11.93 13.49
N GLY A 291 -5.09 12.89 13.23
CA GLY A 291 -4.78 14.31 13.40
C GLY A 291 -4.35 14.65 14.84
N LEU A 292 -5.07 14.12 15.84
CA LEU A 292 -4.73 14.28 17.26
C LEU A 292 -3.38 13.66 17.61
N LEU A 293 -3.09 12.46 17.09
CA LEU A 293 -1.79 11.80 17.29
C LEU A 293 -0.63 12.69 16.84
N GLY A 294 -0.76 13.36 15.69
CA GLY A 294 0.24 14.32 15.21
C GLY A 294 0.48 15.48 16.18
N TRP A 295 -0.60 16.06 16.70
CA TRP A 295 -0.50 17.13 17.71
C TRP A 295 0.14 16.66 19.02
N VAL A 296 -0.18 15.45 19.47
CA VAL A 296 0.45 14.85 20.66
C VAL A 296 1.95 14.66 20.43
N PHE A 297 2.35 14.13 19.28
CA PHE A 297 3.77 13.94 18.96
C PHE A 297 4.50 15.28 18.89
N LEU A 298 3.90 16.28 18.25
CA LEU A 298 4.47 17.63 18.19
C LEU A 298 4.61 18.26 19.58
N ALA A 299 3.63 18.06 20.46
CA ALA A 299 3.70 18.51 21.85
C ALA A 299 4.81 17.82 22.64
N VAL A 300 5.02 16.51 22.45
CA VAL A 300 6.13 15.76 23.08
C VAL A 300 7.48 16.26 22.58
N ILE A 301 7.63 16.52 21.28
CA ILE A 301 8.86 17.10 20.71
C ILE A 301 9.12 18.50 21.29
N ALA A 302 8.09 19.35 21.37
CA ALA A 302 8.21 20.67 21.97
C ALA A 302 8.58 20.59 23.46
N ALA A 303 7.98 19.67 24.21
CA ALA A 303 8.33 19.43 25.61
C ALA A 303 9.78 18.96 25.77
N ALA A 304 10.24 18.02 24.94
CA ALA A 304 11.64 17.58 24.93
C ALA A 304 12.59 18.74 24.62
N ALA A 305 12.25 19.60 23.65
CA ALA A 305 13.02 20.80 23.33
C ALA A 305 13.09 21.78 24.51
N VAL A 306 11.99 22.01 25.23
CA VAL A 306 11.97 22.84 26.45
C VAL A 306 12.82 22.24 27.57
N LEU A 307 12.76 20.91 27.75
CA LEU A 307 13.56 20.19 28.73
C LEU A 307 15.06 20.26 28.43
N TRP A 308 15.45 20.39 27.16
CA TRP A 308 16.84 20.69 26.78
C TRP A 308 17.16 22.18 26.98
N PHE A 309 16.36 23.07 26.40
CA PHE A 309 16.54 24.52 26.53
C PHE A 309 15.19 25.21 26.74
N PRO A 310 14.98 25.96 27.84
CA PRO A 310 15.99 26.48 28.77
C PRO A 310 16.28 25.62 30.01
N VAL A 311 15.60 24.48 30.21
CA VAL A 311 15.65 23.75 31.49
C VAL A 311 17.01 23.06 31.74
N GLY A 312 17.68 22.57 30.70
CA GLY A 312 18.98 21.88 30.81
C GLY A 312 18.91 20.46 31.39
N TYR A 313 17.73 19.82 31.39
CA TYR A 313 17.56 18.44 31.86
C TYR A 313 17.97 17.40 30.80
N TYR A 314 17.63 17.65 29.54
CA TYR A 314 18.06 16.82 28.41
C TYR A 314 19.28 17.40 27.72
N ASN A 315 20.10 16.53 27.12
CA ASN A 315 21.04 16.94 26.08
C ASN A 315 20.36 16.95 24.71
N LEU A 316 21.02 17.50 23.69
CA LEU A 316 20.42 17.62 22.37
C LEU A 316 20.20 16.24 21.73
N THR A 317 21.09 15.27 21.96
CA THR A 317 20.91 13.87 21.52
C THR A 317 19.57 13.28 21.95
N ALA A 318 19.16 13.49 23.20
CA ALA A 318 17.89 12.98 23.71
C ALA A 318 16.70 13.60 22.95
N VAL A 319 16.75 14.91 22.70
CA VAL A 319 15.72 15.61 21.92
C VAL A 319 15.68 15.07 20.49
N GLU A 320 16.83 14.89 19.85
CA GLU A 320 16.94 14.40 18.48
C GLU A 320 16.46 12.96 18.34
N LEU A 321 16.78 12.08 19.31
CA LEU A 321 16.28 10.70 19.31
C LEU A 321 14.76 10.64 19.50
N ILE A 322 14.21 11.45 20.42
CA ILE A 322 12.75 11.56 20.61
C ILE A 322 12.09 12.09 19.33
N ALA A 323 12.61 13.19 18.78
CA ALA A 323 12.07 13.82 17.59
C ALA A 323 12.15 12.90 16.37
N ALA A 324 13.31 12.30 16.09
CA ALA A 324 13.48 11.36 14.99
C ALA A 324 12.51 10.18 15.14
N SER A 325 12.45 9.54 16.31
CA SER A 325 11.57 8.39 16.54
C SER A 325 10.11 8.73 16.31
N LEU A 326 9.63 9.87 16.83
CA LEU A 326 8.24 10.30 16.67
C LEU A 326 7.92 10.74 15.25
N ILE A 327 8.80 11.50 14.59
CA ILE A 327 8.61 11.95 13.20
C ILE A 327 8.54 10.74 12.26
N PHE A 328 9.49 9.81 12.34
CA PHE A 328 9.49 8.62 11.48
C PHE A 328 8.30 7.71 11.76
N SER A 329 7.97 7.47 13.03
CA SER A 329 6.78 6.69 13.39
C SER A 329 5.51 7.31 12.84
N TRP A 330 5.38 8.64 12.93
CA TRP A 330 4.24 9.36 12.38
C TRP A 330 4.19 9.28 10.85
N LEU A 331 5.31 9.40 10.15
CA LEU A 331 5.36 9.24 8.69
C LEU A 331 4.95 7.83 8.23
N ILE A 332 5.35 6.79 8.97
CA ILE A 332 4.92 5.41 8.68
C ILE A 332 3.40 5.28 8.84
N VAL A 333 2.86 5.81 9.94
CA VAL A 333 1.41 5.80 10.19
C VAL A 333 0.66 6.67 9.18
N LEU A 334 1.24 7.79 8.73
CA LEU A 334 0.70 8.63 7.66
C LEU A 334 0.54 7.82 6.38
N ILE A 335 1.61 7.16 5.91
CA ILE A 335 1.57 6.34 4.69
C ILE A 335 0.50 5.24 4.82
N ARG A 336 0.37 4.63 6.00
CA ARG A 336 -0.67 3.63 6.26
C ARG A 336 -2.08 4.23 6.23
N ASN A 337 -2.29 5.44 6.72
CA ASN A 337 -3.58 6.12 6.64
C ASN A 337 -3.90 6.55 5.20
N LEU A 338 -2.92 7.02 4.44
CA LEU A 338 -3.10 7.34 3.03
C LEU A 338 -3.48 6.10 2.21
N ALA A 339 -2.87 4.94 2.51
CA ALA A 339 -3.23 3.66 1.91
C ALA A 339 -4.62 3.14 2.35
N ALA A 340 -5.07 3.47 3.56
CA ALA A 340 -6.43 3.16 4.00
C ALA A 340 -7.46 4.02 3.25
N VAL A 341 -7.19 5.33 3.13
CA VAL A 341 -8.02 6.24 2.33
C VAL A 341 -8.09 5.81 0.86
N ASP A 342 -6.98 5.33 0.31
CA ASP A 342 -6.90 4.74 -1.02
C ASP A 342 -7.84 3.53 -1.17
N ALA A 343 -7.80 2.59 -0.22
CA ALA A 343 -8.69 1.43 -0.22
C ALA A 343 -10.18 1.84 -0.12
N ASP A 344 -10.52 2.76 0.78
CA ASP A 344 -11.90 3.24 0.94
C ASP A 344 -12.43 3.92 -0.33
N GLN A 345 -11.57 4.66 -1.07
CA GLN A 345 -11.92 5.28 -2.34
C GLN A 345 -12.13 4.25 -3.46
N TYR A 346 -11.31 3.20 -3.50
CA TYR A 346 -11.50 2.11 -4.46
C TYR A 346 -12.78 1.34 -4.21
N ASP A 347 -13.09 1.01 -2.95
CA ASP A 347 -14.32 0.32 -2.58
C ASP A 347 -15.55 1.17 -2.94
N ALA A 348 -15.53 2.47 -2.63
CA ALA A 348 -16.62 3.40 -3.01
C ALA A 348 -16.82 3.46 -4.53
N ALA A 349 -15.75 3.59 -5.32
CA ALA A 349 -15.87 3.63 -6.78
C ALA A 349 -16.41 2.31 -7.37
N LEU A 350 -16.08 1.16 -6.75
CA LEU A 350 -16.56 -0.14 -7.17
C LEU A 350 -18.05 -0.30 -6.85
N TYR A 351 -18.49 0.15 -5.67
CA TYR A 351 -19.91 0.21 -5.31
C TYR A 351 -20.70 1.15 -6.23
N ASP A 352 -20.19 2.34 -6.54
CA ASP A 352 -20.84 3.28 -7.44
C ASP A 352 -20.96 2.70 -8.87
N THR A 353 -19.91 2.03 -9.35
CA THR A 353 -19.92 1.38 -10.68
C THR A 353 -20.88 0.18 -10.71
N GLU A 354 -20.90 -0.65 -9.65
CA GLU A 354 -21.87 -1.74 -9.51
C GLU A 354 -23.32 -1.21 -9.43
N GLN A 355 -23.55 -0.02 -8.87
CA GLN A 355 -24.88 0.57 -8.81
C GLN A 355 -25.30 1.26 -10.12
N GLN A 356 -24.38 1.91 -10.82
CA GLN A 356 -24.65 2.64 -12.07
C GLN A 356 -24.78 1.74 -13.30
N ASP A 357 -24.11 0.58 -13.36
CA ASP A 357 -24.13 -0.28 -14.55
C ASP A 357 -24.60 -1.72 -14.24
N ALA A 358 -25.41 -1.91 -13.20
CA ALA A 358 -25.94 -3.23 -12.83
C ALA A 358 -26.87 -3.79 -13.91
N VAL A 359 -26.34 -4.62 -14.81
CA VAL A 359 -27.14 -5.49 -15.67
C VAL A 359 -27.32 -6.85 -15.00
N LEU A 360 -28.50 -7.11 -14.45
CA LEU A 360 -28.83 -8.35 -13.74
C LEU A 360 -29.72 -9.24 -14.62
N TYR A 361 -29.28 -10.49 -14.84
CA TYR A 361 -30.04 -11.55 -15.50
C TYR A 361 -30.57 -12.54 -14.45
N ASP A 362 -31.80 -13.01 -14.62
CA ASP A 362 -32.43 -14.05 -13.78
C ASP A 362 -32.39 -13.74 -12.27
N ALA A 363 -32.58 -12.46 -11.92
CA ALA A 363 -32.47 -12.03 -10.54
C ALA A 363 -33.77 -12.29 -9.76
N GLU A 364 -33.77 -13.38 -8.96
CA GLU A 364 -34.84 -13.70 -8.01
C GLU A 364 -34.61 -12.99 -6.65
N GLN A 365 -35.58 -12.21 -6.18
CA GLN A 365 -35.55 -11.51 -4.88
C GLN A 365 -36.88 -11.72 -4.15
N GLU A 366 -36.84 -12.41 -3.02
CA GLU A 366 -38.01 -12.72 -2.17
C GLU A 366 -37.81 -12.12 -0.77
N GLY A 367 -38.77 -11.34 -0.25
CA GLY A 367 -38.77 -10.82 1.12
C GLY A 367 -37.76 -9.70 1.40
N VAL A 368 -37.49 -8.82 0.42
CA VAL A 368 -36.43 -7.80 0.52
C VAL A 368 -37.01 -6.41 0.81
N GLU A 369 -36.84 -5.92 2.04
CA GLU A 369 -37.13 -4.53 2.40
C GLU A 369 -35.92 -3.61 2.12
N ARG A 370 -36.13 -2.49 1.42
CA ARG A 370 -35.09 -1.45 1.23
C ARG A 370 -35.60 -0.06 1.60
N TYR A 371 -34.76 0.69 2.31
CA TYR A 371 -35.01 2.07 2.72
C TYR A 371 -33.95 2.97 2.04
N ASP A 372 -34.38 4.15 1.54
CA ASP A 372 -33.53 5.21 0.97
C ASP A 372 -32.57 4.72 -0.14
N ALA A 373 -33.01 3.77 -0.96
CA ALA A 373 -32.16 3.17 -1.99
C ALA A 373 -32.21 3.98 -3.30
N GLU A 374 -31.06 4.47 -3.75
CA GLU A 374 -30.88 5.11 -5.06
C GLU A 374 -30.26 4.14 -6.08
N GLN A 375 -30.82 4.04 -7.28
CA GLN A 375 -30.31 3.23 -8.39
C GLN A 375 -30.38 4.02 -9.70
N GLN A 376 -29.30 4.03 -10.50
CA GLN A 376 -29.24 4.72 -11.78
C GLN A 376 -28.77 3.75 -12.87
N ASP A 377 -29.30 3.86 -14.10
CA ASP A 377 -28.83 3.12 -15.30
C ASP A 377 -28.76 1.58 -15.17
N ALA A 378 -29.48 1.01 -14.20
CA ALA A 378 -29.52 -0.44 -13.96
C ALA A 378 -30.60 -1.13 -14.82
N ASP A 379 -30.17 -2.03 -15.71
CA ASP A 379 -31.05 -2.87 -16.53
C ASP A 379 -31.28 -4.24 -15.88
N ARG A 380 -32.54 -4.68 -15.79
CA ARG A 380 -32.88 -6.03 -15.32
C ARG A 380 -33.64 -6.82 -16.37
N TYR A 381 -33.21 -8.05 -16.60
CA TYR A 381 -33.82 -9.01 -17.51
C TYR A 381 -34.28 -10.24 -16.71
N ASP A 382 -35.48 -10.75 -16.99
CA ASP A 382 -36.03 -11.97 -16.40
C ASP A 382 -36.01 -11.98 -14.86
N ALA A 383 -36.22 -10.81 -14.25
CA ALA A 383 -36.14 -10.64 -12.80
C ALA A 383 -37.48 -10.99 -12.12
N GLU A 384 -37.45 -11.88 -11.12
CA GLU A 384 -38.61 -12.17 -10.26
C GLU A 384 -38.47 -11.49 -8.90
N GLN A 385 -39.47 -10.71 -8.50
CA GLN A 385 -39.52 -10.00 -7.22
C GLN A 385 -40.82 -10.37 -6.49
N GLN A 386 -40.71 -10.99 -5.31
CA GLN A 386 -41.84 -11.38 -4.46
C GLN A 386 -41.67 -10.74 -3.07
N GLU A 387 -42.73 -10.15 -2.50
CA GLU A 387 -42.72 -9.57 -1.14
C GLU A 387 -41.58 -8.54 -0.93
N ALA A 388 -41.35 -7.66 -1.92
CA ALA A 388 -40.21 -6.76 -1.94
C ALA A 388 -40.62 -5.30 -1.75
N ASP A 389 -40.70 -4.87 -0.50
CA ASP A 389 -41.12 -3.51 -0.15
C ASP A 389 -39.97 -2.50 -0.22
N ARG A 390 -40.27 -1.30 -0.72
CA ARG A 390 -39.31 -0.20 -0.81
C ARG A 390 -39.90 1.09 -0.25
N TYR A 391 -39.10 1.79 0.54
CA TYR A 391 -39.45 3.04 1.19
C TYR A 391 -38.48 4.14 0.78
N GLU A 392 -38.99 5.29 0.33
CA GLU A 392 -38.21 6.48 -0.09
C GLU A 392 -37.10 6.19 -1.12
N ALA A 393 -37.35 5.22 -2.02
CA ALA A 393 -36.37 4.80 -3.01
C ALA A 393 -36.44 5.64 -4.29
N ALA A 394 -35.28 6.02 -4.84
CA ALA A 394 -35.17 6.75 -6.10
C ALA A 394 -34.56 5.87 -7.20
N GLN A 395 -35.17 5.83 -8.38
CA GLN A 395 -34.64 5.12 -9.55
C GLN A 395 -34.60 6.05 -10.75
N GLN A 396 -33.48 6.07 -11.47
CA GLN A 396 -33.29 6.94 -12.63
C GLN A 396 -32.72 6.15 -13.81
N ASP A 397 -33.36 6.21 -14.97
CA ASP A 397 -32.99 5.51 -16.21
C ASP A 397 -32.79 3.98 -16.06
N THR A 398 -33.38 3.38 -15.03
CA THR A 398 -33.41 1.93 -14.84
C THR A 398 -34.49 1.28 -15.71
N ALA A 399 -34.14 0.31 -16.56
CA ALA A 399 -35.11 -0.45 -17.35
C ALA A 399 -35.36 -1.86 -16.80
N LEU A 400 -36.62 -2.29 -16.88
CA LEU A 400 -37.05 -3.65 -16.53
C LEU A 400 -37.65 -4.32 -17.77
N TYR A 401 -37.14 -5.50 -18.09
CA TYR A 401 -37.55 -6.33 -19.22
C TYR A 401 -37.95 -7.71 -18.72
N ASP A 402 -39.10 -8.21 -19.18
CA ASP A 402 -39.58 -9.58 -18.91
C ASP A 402 -39.60 -9.95 -17.41
N ALA A 403 -39.87 -8.96 -16.55
CA ALA A 403 -39.83 -9.14 -15.11
C ALA A 403 -41.20 -9.55 -14.53
N TYR A 404 -41.18 -10.34 -13.45
CA TYR A 404 -42.36 -10.71 -12.66
C TYR A 404 -42.29 -10.05 -11.29
N ARG A 405 -43.33 -9.31 -10.91
CA ARG A 405 -43.45 -8.68 -9.58
C ARG A 405 -44.74 -9.09 -8.91
N GLN A 406 -44.63 -9.60 -7.69
CA GLN A 406 -45.76 -9.99 -6.85
C GLN A 406 -45.59 -9.43 -5.44
N ASP A 407 -46.63 -8.82 -4.87
CA ASP A 407 -46.63 -8.30 -3.48
C ASP A 407 -45.43 -7.36 -3.18
N ALA A 408 -45.02 -6.54 -4.15
CA ALA A 408 -43.85 -5.69 -4.06
C ALA A 408 -44.26 -4.21 -4.00
N ASP A 409 -44.34 -3.65 -2.80
CA ASP A 409 -44.85 -2.30 -2.59
C ASP A 409 -43.76 -1.22 -2.68
N LEU A 410 -44.16 -0.01 -3.11
CA LEU A 410 -43.30 1.18 -3.13
C LEU A 410 -44.00 2.33 -2.39
N TYR A 411 -43.39 2.77 -1.29
CA TYR A 411 -43.91 3.78 -0.37
C TYR A 411 -42.99 5.01 -0.34
N GLY A 412 -43.39 6.08 -1.03
CA GLY A 412 -42.55 7.27 -1.19
C GLY A 412 -41.35 6.98 -2.09
N GLY A 413 -41.14 7.76 -3.14
CA GLY A 413 -40.02 7.55 -4.06
C GLY A 413 -40.27 8.11 -5.44
N GLU A 414 -39.18 8.32 -6.18
CA GLU A 414 -39.22 8.86 -7.54
C GLU A 414 -38.71 7.80 -8.52
N GLN A 415 -39.47 7.55 -9.59
CA GLN A 415 -39.07 6.64 -10.66
C GLN A 415 -39.02 7.39 -11.98
N ASN A 416 -37.81 7.62 -12.47
CA ASN A 416 -37.54 8.25 -13.76
C ASN A 416 -36.87 7.21 -14.67
N GLY A 417 -37.28 7.10 -15.92
CA GLY A 417 -36.73 6.12 -16.85
C GLY A 417 -37.79 5.47 -17.74
N PRO A 418 -37.37 4.64 -18.71
CA PRO A 418 -38.28 4.03 -19.67
C PRO A 418 -39.34 3.16 -18.98
N ALA A 419 -40.56 3.17 -19.51
CA ALA A 419 -41.62 2.30 -19.02
C ALA A 419 -41.19 0.81 -19.09
N PRO A 420 -41.48 0.00 -18.05
CA PRO A 420 -41.16 -1.42 -18.07
C PRO A 420 -41.76 -2.09 -19.31
N LYS A 421 -41.00 -2.96 -19.97
CA LYS A 421 -41.46 -3.73 -21.13
C LYS A 421 -41.71 -5.17 -20.73
N ASP A 422 -42.84 -5.70 -21.18
CA ASP A 422 -43.27 -7.09 -20.95
C ASP A 422 -43.17 -7.53 -19.47
N THR A 423 -43.36 -6.57 -18.55
CA THR A 423 -43.32 -6.79 -17.11
C THR A 423 -44.73 -7.07 -16.58
N SER A 424 -44.86 -8.07 -15.71
CA SER A 424 -46.13 -8.44 -15.07
C SER A 424 -46.15 -8.01 -13.60
N LEU A 425 -47.24 -7.35 -13.18
CA LEU A 425 -47.45 -6.84 -11.83
C LEU A 425 -48.70 -7.50 -11.23
N TYR A 426 -48.53 -8.21 -10.11
CA TYR A 426 -49.60 -8.82 -9.33
C TYR A 426 -49.56 -8.28 -7.90
N ASP A 427 -50.68 -7.78 -7.39
CA ASP A 427 -50.84 -7.33 -6.00
C ASP A 427 -49.77 -6.33 -5.47
N ALA A 428 -49.11 -5.60 -6.37
CA ALA A 428 -48.13 -4.57 -6.03
C ALA A 428 -48.81 -3.18 -5.88
N TYR A 429 -48.59 -2.51 -4.74
CA TYR A 429 -49.12 -1.18 -4.45
C TYR A 429 -48.04 -0.09 -4.53
N ARG A 430 -48.41 1.05 -5.14
CA ARG A 430 -47.62 2.29 -5.08
C ARG A 430 -48.37 3.32 -4.25
N GLN A 431 -47.74 3.85 -3.22
CA GLN A 431 -48.29 4.91 -2.39
C GLN A 431 -47.32 6.10 -2.31
N HIS A 432 -47.77 7.29 -2.70
CA HIS A 432 -46.97 8.52 -2.71
C HIS A 432 -45.66 8.45 -3.54
N ALA A 433 -45.66 7.69 -4.65
CA ALA A 433 -44.53 7.61 -5.57
C ALA A 433 -44.82 8.34 -6.89
N ASP A 434 -43.87 9.15 -7.36
CA ASP A 434 -43.97 9.92 -8.59
C ASP A 434 -43.21 9.22 -9.75
N GLN A 435 -43.80 9.21 -10.95
CA GLN A 435 -43.17 8.64 -12.16
C GLN A 435 -43.16 9.67 -13.29
N GLN A 436 -41.99 9.98 -13.84
CA GLN A 436 -41.83 10.92 -14.96
C GLN A 436 -41.22 10.21 -16.19
N ASP A 437 -41.59 10.65 -17.39
CA ASP A 437 -41.13 10.14 -18.70
C ASP A 437 -41.50 8.67 -19.08
N ALA A 438 -42.72 8.24 -18.77
CA ALA A 438 -43.25 6.95 -19.23
C ALA A 438 -44.12 7.06 -20.50
N ASP A 439 -43.59 6.66 -21.65
CA ASP A 439 -44.41 6.41 -22.85
C ASP A 439 -45.28 5.15 -22.62
N LEU A 440 -46.53 5.36 -22.20
CA LEU A 440 -47.50 4.30 -21.94
C LEU A 440 -47.90 3.57 -23.23
N LEU A 441 -47.26 2.43 -23.51
CA LEU A 441 -47.78 1.40 -24.42
C LEU A 441 -48.32 0.18 -23.65
N ALA A 442 -49.05 0.41 -22.56
CA ALA A 442 -49.79 -0.66 -21.90
C ALA A 442 -51.16 -0.84 -22.58
N ARG A 443 -51.36 -1.96 -23.28
CA ARG A 443 -52.71 -2.40 -23.68
C ARG A 443 -53.40 -3.01 -22.45
N PRO A 444 -54.56 -2.49 -22.00
CA PRO A 444 -55.32 -3.18 -20.96
C PRO A 444 -55.98 -4.43 -21.56
N ARG A 445 -55.77 -5.59 -20.92
CA ARG A 445 -56.65 -6.76 -21.09
C ARG A 445 -57.62 -6.87 -19.92
N PRO A 446 -58.80 -7.47 -20.13
CA PRO A 446 -59.95 -7.29 -19.26
C PRO A 446 -59.88 -8.17 -18.01
N GLN A 447 -60.51 -7.68 -16.93
CA GLN A 447 -60.72 -8.40 -15.68
C GLN A 447 -61.50 -9.72 -15.90
N PRO A 448 -61.26 -10.76 -15.07
CA PRO A 448 -61.96 -12.03 -15.18
C PRO A 448 -63.34 -11.93 -14.54
N GLY A 449 -64.39 -12.25 -15.30
CA GLY A 449 -65.77 -12.23 -14.84
C GLY A 449 -66.70 -13.11 -15.67
N ASP A 450 -66.98 -14.28 -15.10
CA ASP A 450 -68.15 -15.15 -15.25
C ASP A 450 -68.34 -16.11 -16.43
N SER A 451 -68.86 -17.27 -16.01
CA SER A 451 -69.03 -18.60 -16.58
C SER A 451 -69.92 -18.75 -17.84
N THR A 452 -69.58 -19.70 -18.72
CA THR A 452 -70.34 -20.94 -19.08
C THR A 452 -69.92 -21.54 -20.46
N ASP A 453 -69.21 -22.68 -20.41
CA ASP A 453 -69.33 -23.97 -21.16
C ASP A 453 -69.91 -24.05 -22.62
N PRO A 454 -69.69 -25.14 -23.40
CA PRO A 454 -68.47 -25.72 -23.98
C PRO A 454 -68.57 -25.98 -25.52
N SER A 455 -67.49 -26.53 -26.10
CA SER A 455 -67.42 -27.35 -27.34
C SER A 455 -66.95 -26.69 -28.64
N ALA A 456 -65.69 -26.98 -29.02
CA ALA A 456 -65.23 -27.45 -30.36
C ALA A 456 -63.68 -27.44 -30.37
N ALA A 457 -63.02 -28.57 -30.11
CA ALA A 457 -62.58 -29.55 -31.12
C ALA A 457 -61.32 -29.13 -31.92
N THR A 458 -60.18 -29.68 -31.48
CA THR A 458 -59.11 -30.32 -32.28
C THR A 458 -59.05 -30.09 -33.80
N ALA A 459 -57.90 -29.64 -34.32
CA ALA A 459 -57.07 -30.36 -35.31
C ALA A 459 -55.88 -29.52 -35.82
N THR A 460 -54.68 -30.09 -35.67
CA THR A 460 -53.53 -30.13 -36.60
C THR A 460 -53.57 -29.29 -37.88
N ASP A 461 -52.49 -28.57 -38.21
CA ASP A 461 -51.71 -28.92 -39.42
C ASP A 461 -50.25 -28.43 -39.40
N LYS A 462 -49.43 -29.17 -40.15
CA LYS A 462 -47.99 -29.24 -40.25
C LYS A 462 -47.61 -28.84 -41.69
N LYS A 463 -46.34 -28.41 -41.90
CA LYS A 463 -45.63 -28.25 -43.20
C LYS A 463 -46.12 -27.10 -44.09
N ALA A 464 -45.32 -26.52 -44.98
CA ALA A 464 -43.89 -26.46 -45.31
C ALA A 464 -43.83 -25.53 -46.54
N ASP A 465 -42.76 -24.78 -46.77
CA ASP A 465 -42.04 -24.90 -48.05
C ASP A 465 -40.68 -24.20 -47.97
N LYS A 466 -39.70 -24.83 -48.61
CA LYS A 466 -38.31 -24.42 -48.74
C LYS A 466 -37.83 -25.00 -50.07
N THR A 467 -37.59 -24.16 -51.08
CA THR A 467 -36.79 -24.48 -52.29
C THR A 467 -36.26 -23.16 -52.89
N ALA A 468 -34.94 -22.94 -52.92
CA ALA A 468 -33.96 -23.26 -53.98
C ALA A 468 -33.82 -22.12 -55.02
N SER A 469 -32.64 -21.54 -55.30
CA SER A 469 -31.59 -22.15 -56.13
C SER A 469 -30.30 -21.28 -56.20
N GLU A 470 -29.20 -22.01 -56.40
CA GLU A 470 -27.77 -21.70 -56.66
C GLU A 470 -27.49 -20.92 -57.98
N PRO A 471 -26.25 -20.50 -58.34
CA PRO A 471 -24.93 -21.10 -58.05
C PRO A 471 -23.87 -20.24 -57.34
#